data_AF-A0A6I7X061-F1
#
_entry.id   AF-A0A6I7X061-F1
#
_cell.length_a   1.000
_cell.length_b   1.000
_cell.length_c   1.000
_cell.angle_alpha   90.00
_cell.angle_beta   90.00
_cell.angle_gamma   90.00
#
_symmetry.space_group_name_H-M   'P 1'
#
loop_
_entity.id
_entity.type
_entity.pdbx_description
1 polymer ?
#
loop_
_entity_poly.entity_id
_entity_poly.type
_entity_poly.pdbx_seq_one_letter_code
_entity_poly.pdbx_strand_id
1 'polypeptide(L)'
;MARCKSCSAPLLANTNRCQYCGVRNDVDLHAKHNYSIYQKVSDRICPHCDKPLQTIQIQLDEAVLIERCAVCFGLFFDLHELETLLDHSVSHIAAINRAHIDNINSDRYQTTEVSQ
;
A
#
# COMPACT_ATOMS: atom_id res chain seq x y z
N MET A 1 1.96 -15.58 -3.30
CA MET A 1 3.03 -14.61 -2.98
C MET A 1 3.19 -13.63 -4.14
N ALA A 2 3.22 -12.33 -3.86
CA ALA A 2 3.51 -11.33 -4.89
C ALA A 2 4.95 -11.48 -5.40
N ARG A 3 5.22 -11.05 -6.63
CA ARG A 3 6.56 -11.06 -7.23
C ARG A 3 7.05 -9.65 -7.43
N CYS A 4 8.36 -9.45 -7.33
CA CYS A 4 8.98 -8.16 -7.61
C CYS A 4 8.78 -7.80 -9.09
N LYS A 5 8.30 -6.58 -9.37
CA LYS A 5 8.11 -6.10 -10.76
C LYS A 5 9.43 -5.91 -11.52
N SER A 6 10.56 -5.80 -10.80
CA SER A 6 11.89 -5.59 -11.38
C SER A 6 12.66 -6.89 -11.64
N CYS A 7 12.81 -7.76 -10.63
CA CYS A 7 13.62 -8.98 -10.75
C CYS A 7 12.80 -10.28 -10.70
N SER A 8 11.47 -10.19 -10.58
CA SER A 8 10.56 -11.34 -10.48
C SER A 8 10.80 -12.29 -9.28
N ALA A 9 11.69 -11.93 -8.35
CA ALA A 9 11.90 -12.68 -7.11
C ALA A 9 10.65 -12.64 -6.22
N PRO A 10 10.41 -13.66 -5.38
CA PRO A 10 9.29 -13.66 -4.45
C PRO A 10 9.41 -12.50 -3.46
N LEU A 11 8.33 -11.75 -3.27
CA LEU A 11 8.22 -10.74 -2.23
C LEU A 11 7.72 -11.39 -0.94
N LEU A 12 8.42 -11.09 0.15
CA LEU A 12 8.00 -11.49 1.49
C LEU A 12 6.71 -10.77 1.87
N ALA A 13 5.95 -11.38 2.77
CA ALA A 13 4.80 -10.70 3.37
C ALA A 13 5.24 -9.45 4.15
N ASN A 14 4.32 -8.49 4.28
CA ASN A 14 4.50 -7.26 5.07
C ASN A 14 5.67 -6.35 4.61
N THR A 15 6.21 -6.55 3.41
CA THR A 15 7.21 -5.65 2.83
C THR A 15 6.91 -5.37 1.37
N ASN A 16 7.16 -4.14 0.96
CA ASN A 16 7.18 -3.76 -0.45
C ASN A 16 8.62 -3.69 -1.00
N ARG A 17 9.64 -3.85 -0.17
CA ARG A 17 11.03 -3.85 -0.59
C ARG A 17 11.52 -5.26 -0.88
N CYS A 18 12.03 -5.47 -2.09
CA CYS A 18 12.60 -6.76 -2.47
C CYS A 18 13.90 -7.03 -1.71
N GLN A 19 14.00 -8.17 -1.04
CA GLN A 19 15.23 -8.58 -0.33
C GLN A 19 16.39 -8.91 -1.29
N TYR A 20 16.10 -9.23 -2.56
CA TYR A 20 17.10 -9.66 -3.53
C TYR A 20 17.72 -8.48 -4.28
N CYS A 21 16.91 -7.63 -4.92
CA CYS A 21 17.40 -6.49 -5.70
C CYS A 21 17.25 -5.14 -4.99
N GLY A 22 16.63 -5.09 -3.81
CA GLY A 22 16.50 -3.88 -3.01
C GLY A 22 15.46 -2.86 -3.49
N VAL A 23 14.85 -3.06 -4.67
CA VAL A 23 13.86 -2.13 -5.20
C VAL A 23 12.59 -2.13 -4.36
N ARG A 24 11.97 -0.95 -4.25
CA ARG A 24 10.65 -0.80 -3.67
C ARG A 24 9.61 -1.08 -4.76
N ASN A 25 8.67 -1.95 -4.43
CA ASN A 25 7.54 -2.28 -5.28
C ASN A 25 6.35 -1.42 -4.88
N ASP A 26 5.50 -1.17 -5.86
CA ASP A 26 4.33 -0.34 -5.69
C ASP A 26 3.31 -1.01 -4.76
N VAL A 27 2.55 -0.19 -4.03
CA VAL A 27 1.38 -0.64 -3.27
C VAL A 27 0.22 -0.72 -4.25
N ASP A 28 -0.44 -1.88 -4.30
CA ASP A 28 -1.60 -2.05 -5.18
C ASP A 28 -2.82 -1.34 -4.60
N LEU A 29 -3.07 -0.12 -5.09
CA LEU A 29 -4.25 0.66 -4.72
C LEU A 29 -5.51 0.16 -5.43
N HIS A 30 -5.39 -0.55 -6.55
CA HIS A 30 -6.53 -0.96 -7.39
C HIS A 30 -7.28 -2.17 -6.85
N ALA A 31 -6.73 -2.87 -5.85
CA ALA A 31 -7.31 -4.08 -5.30
C ALA A 31 -8.73 -3.90 -4.73
N LYS A 32 -9.11 -2.66 -4.37
CA LYS A 32 -10.44 -2.34 -3.82
C LYS A 32 -11.10 -1.15 -4.48
N HIS A 33 -10.33 -0.10 -4.79
CA HIS A 33 -10.84 1.13 -5.40
C HIS A 33 -9.89 1.58 -6.51
N ASN A 34 -10.43 2.12 -7.60
CA ASN A 34 -9.59 2.74 -8.61
C ASN A 34 -9.05 4.09 -8.11
N TYR A 35 -7.96 4.57 -8.70
CA TYR A 35 -7.50 5.94 -8.50
C TYR A 35 -7.21 6.60 -9.84
N SER A 36 -7.28 7.93 -9.87
CA SER A 36 -6.86 8.76 -10.98
C SER A 36 -5.81 9.77 -10.51
N ILE A 37 -4.96 10.22 -11.42
CA ILE A 37 -4.04 11.32 -11.13
C ILE A 37 -4.85 12.62 -11.21
N TYR A 38 -5.00 13.30 -10.08
CA TYR A 38 -5.67 14.61 -10.00
C TYR A 38 -4.71 15.72 -10.40
N GLN A 39 -3.51 15.72 -9.83
CA GLN A 39 -2.45 16.70 -10.12
C GLN A 39 -1.10 16.00 -10.23
N LYS A 40 -0.39 16.23 -11.35
CA LYS A 40 0.89 15.56 -11.61
C LYS A 40 2.06 16.08 -10.77
N VAL A 41 1.99 17.34 -10.34
CA VAL A 41 3.06 18.03 -9.62
C VAL A 41 2.44 18.83 -8.48
N SER A 42 2.66 18.37 -7.25
CA SER A 42 2.31 19.04 -6.01
C SER A 42 3.48 19.92 -5.53
N ASP A 43 3.20 20.92 -4.70
CA ASP A 43 4.22 21.77 -4.07
C ASP A 43 5.01 21.02 -2.99
N ARG A 44 4.53 19.83 -2.59
CA ARG A 44 5.16 18.99 -1.58
C ARG A 44 6.26 18.12 -2.19
N ILE A 45 7.35 17.96 -1.43
CA ILE A 45 8.53 17.21 -1.84
C ILE A 45 8.59 15.87 -1.08
N CYS A 46 8.90 14.79 -1.80
CA CYS A 46 9.14 13.49 -1.21
C CYS A 46 10.43 13.51 -0.35
N PRO A 47 10.37 13.21 0.96
CA PRO A 47 11.55 13.24 1.84
C PRO A 47 12.58 12.13 1.55
N HIS A 48 12.23 11.16 0.71
CA HIS A 48 13.15 10.09 0.32
C HIS A 48 13.81 10.33 -1.05
N CYS A 49 13.15 11.08 -1.93
CA CYS A 49 13.61 11.22 -3.33
C CYS A 49 13.95 12.66 -3.72
N ASP A 50 13.58 13.65 -2.90
CA ASP A 50 13.67 15.07 -3.21
C ASP A 50 13.02 15.44 -4.55
N LYS A 51 11.89 14.80 -4.86
CA LYS A 51 11.07 15.06 -6.05
C LYS A 51 9.68 15.55 -5.65
N PRO A 52 9.05 16.41 -6.47
CA PRO A 52 7.64 16.77 -6.30
C PRO A 52 6.76 15.52 -6.23
N LEU A 53 5.78 15.55 -5.32
CA LEU A 53 4.74 14.54 -5.21
C LEU A 53 3.68 14.75 -6.30
N GLN A 54 2.82 13.75 -6.49
CA GLN A 54 1.63 13.87 -7.33
C GLN A 54 0.39 13.65 -6.46
N THR A 55 -0.65 14.44 -6.67
CA THR A 55 -1.93 14.24 -6.01
C THR A 55 -2.72 13.19 -6.79
N ILE A 56 -3.10 12.11 -6.13
CA ILE A 56 -3.99 11.09 -6.66
C ILE A 56 -5.35 11.19 -5.97
N GLN A 57 -6.41 10.97 -6.74
CA GLN A 57 -7.77 10.89 -6.24
C GLN A 57 -8.20 9.43 -6.20
N ILE A 58 -8.60 8.97 -5.02
CA ILE A 58 -9.15 7.63 -4.83
C ILE A 58 -10.65 7.68 -5.10
N GLN A 59 -11.15 6.77 -5.93
CA GLN A 59 -12.55 6.68 -6.33
C GLN A 59 -13.35 5.96 -5.23
N LEU A 60 -13.80 6.73 -4.25
CA LEU A 60 -14.76 6.35 -3.22
C LEU A 60 -16.06 7.17 -3.41
N ASP A 61 -17.07 6.93 -2.58
CA ASP A 61 -18.30 7.74 -2.58
C ASP A 61 -18.00 9.23 -2.34
N GLU A 62 -16.94 9.50 -1.58
CA GLU A 62 -16.33 10.82 -1.42
C GLU A 62 -14.94 10.85 -2.07
N ALA A 63 -14.58 11.96 -2.72
CA ALA A 63 -13.27 12.11 -3.35
C ALA A 63 -12.18 12.31 -2.30
N VAL A 64 -11.43 11.24 -1.98
CA VAL A 64 -10.25 11.33 -1.12
C VAL A 64 -9.02 11.63 -1.99
N LEU A 65 -8.41 12.79 -1.75
CA LEU A 65 -7.15 13.18 -2.37
C LEU A 65 -6.01 12.80 -1.44
N ILE A 66 -4.96 12.18 -1.98
CA ILE A 66 -3.72 11.90 -1.23
C ILE A 66 -2.51 12.17 -2.10
N GLU A 67 -1.35 12.32 -1.48
CA GLU A 67 -0.10 12.57 -2.18
C GLU A 67 0.70 11.27 -2.38
N ARG A 68 1.25 11.09 -3.58
CA ARG A 68 2.01 9.90 -3.95
C ARG A 68 3.28 10.23 -4.71
N CYS A 69 4.40 9.68 -4.26
CA CYS A 69 5.64 9.78 -5.02
C CYS A 69 5.61 8.82 -6.22
N ALA A 70 5.79 9.34 -7.45
CA ALA A 70 5.87 8.52 -8.66
C ALA A 70 7.12 7.62 -8.74
N VAL A 71 8.15 7.92 -7.95
CA VAL A 71 9.45 7.24 -8.01
C VAL A 71 9.55 6.12 -6.97
N CYS A 72 9.35 6.45 -5.68
CA CYS A 72 9.47 5.47 -4.61
C CYS A 72 8.12 4.93 -4.12
N PHE A 73 7.01 5.33 -4.73
CA PHE A 73 5.66 4.86 -4.39
C PHE A 73 5.25 5.13 -2.93
N GLY A 74 5.89 6.09 -2.27
CA GLY A 74 5.47 6.56 -0.94
C GLY A 74 4.11 7.24 -1.03
N LEU A 75 3.26 6.96 -0.05
CA LEU A 75 1.93 7.55 0.13
C LEU A 75 1.97 8.51 1.33
N PHE A 76 1.32 9.65 1.20
CA PHE A 76 1.29 10.70 2.20
C PHE A 76 -0.16 11.15 2.36
N PHE A 77 -0.59 11.20 3.61
CA PHE A 77 -1.94 11.56 4.03
C PHE A 77 -1.84 12.82 4.88
N ASP A 78 -2.65 13.82 4.57
CA ASP A 78 -2.91 14.93 5.46
C ASP A 78 -3.85 14.51 6.60
N LEU A 79 -4.03 15.41 7.57
CA LEU A 79 -4.92 15.18 8.69
C LEU A 79 -6.34 14.83 8.19
N HIS A 80 -6.91 13.75 8.72
CA HIS A 80 -8.24 13.22 8.40
C HIS A 80 -8.33 12.42 7.09
N GLU A 81 -7.37 12.50 6.16
CA GLU A 81 -7.48 11.77 4.87
C GLU A 81 -7.39 10.25 5.06
N LEU A 82 -6.55 9.78 5.98
CA LEU A 82 -6.41 8.35 6.27
C LEU A 82 -7.68 7.81 6.93
N GLU A 83 -8.24 8.56 7.88
CA GLU A 83 -9.48 8.24 8.58
C GLU A 83 -10.66 8.16 7.61
N THR A 84 -10.85 9.19 6.76
CA THR A 84 -11.89 9.19 5.72
C THR A 84 -11.72 8.01 4.77
N LEU A 85 -10.49 7.71 4.33
CA LEU A 85 -10.25 6.54 3.48
C LEU A 85 -10.69 5.24 4.17
N LEU A 86 -10.36 5.07 5.45
CA LEU A 86 -10.70 3.85 6.20
C LEU A 86 -12.21 3.71 6.39
N ASP A 87 -12.90 4.79 6.75
CA ASP A 87 -14.34 4.80 6.97
C ASP A 87 -15.13 4.47 5.70
N HIS A 88 -14.69 4.98 4.54
CA HIS A 88 -15.37 4.73 3.26
C HIS A 88 -14.91 3.43 2.58
N SER A 89 -13.69 2.97 2.84
CA SER A 89 -13.20 1.75 2.21
C SER A 89 -13.62 0.50 2.97
N VAL A 90 -13.84 0.54 4.28
CA VAL A 90 -14.16 -0.66 5.07
C VAL A 90 -15.66 -0.71 5.34
N SER A 91 -16.34 -1.74 4.85
CA SER A 91 -17.74 -2.00 5.22
C SER A 91 -17.86 -2.14 6.74
N HIS A 92 -18.91 -1.56 7.34
CA HIS A 92 -19.31 -1.86 8.71
C HIS A 92 -19.23 -3.37 8.93
N ILE A 93 -18.42 -3.78 9.92
CA ILE A 93 -18.04 -5.18 10.13
C ILE A 93 -19.30 -6.00 10.44
N ALA A 94 -19.87 -6.64 9.41
CA ALA A 94 -21.01 -7.54 9.58
C ALA A 94 -20.54 -8.97 9.96
N ALA A 95 -19.34 -9.37 9.51
CA ALA A 95 -18.71 -10.63 9.88
C ALA A 95 -17.20 -10.61 9.63
N ILE A 96 -16.42 -11.13 10.59
CA ILE A 96 -14.97 -11.32 10.46
C ILE A 96 -14.72 -12.76 9.96
N ASN A 97 -14.05 -12.92 8.81
CA ASN A 97 -13.64 -14.24 8.33
C ASN A 97 -12.39 -14.72 9.08
N ARG A 98 -12.61 -15.34 10.25
CA ARG A 98 -11.53 -15.80 11.14
C ARG A 98 -10.60 -16.81 10.47
N ALA A 99 -11.14 -17.76 9.71
CA ALA A 99 -10.35 -18.77 9.01
C ALA A 99 -9.39 -18.14 7.99
N HIS A 100 -9.82 -17.11 7.26
CA HIS A 100 -8.94 -16.39 6.34
C HIS A 100 -7.84 -15.62 7.09
N ILE A 101 -8.15 -15.02 8.24
CA ILE A 101 -7.15 -14.37 9.09
C ILE A 101 -6.11 -15.37 9.59
N ASP A 102 -6.54 -16.56 10.04
CA ASP A 102 -5.62 -17.60 10.53
C ASP A 102 -4.71 -18.13 9.41
N ASN A 103 -5.24 -18.30 8.19
CA ASN A 103 -4.44 -18.63 7.00
C ASN A 103 -3.41 -17.53 6.69
N ILE A 104 -3.83 -16.26 6.72
CA ILE A 104 -2.92 -15.12 6.54
C ILE A 104 -1.82 -15.14 7.61
N ASN A 105 -2.17 -15.36 8.88
CA ASN A 105 -1.20 -15.39 9.96
C ASN A 105 -0.20 -16.54 9.78
N SER A 106 -0.68 -17.72 9.37
CA SER A 106 0.18 -18.89 9.12
C SER A 106 1.14 -18.65 7.95
N ASP A 107 0.67 -18.02 6.87
CA ASP A 107 1.49 -17.65 5.71
C ASP A 107 2.51 -16.55 6.05
N ARG A 108 2.12 -15.55 6.86
CA ARG A 108 2.94 -14.36 7.15
C ARG A 108 3.92 -14.55 8.30
N TYR A 109 3.55 -15.37 9.28
CA TYR A 109 4.31 -15.67 10.48
C TYR A 109 4.53 -17.17 10.56
N GLN A 110 5.14 -17.76 9.52
CA GLN A 110 5.68 -19.11 9.67
C GLN A 110 6.55 -19.10 10.92
N THR A 111 6.11 -19.83 11.94
CA THR A 111 6.82 -20.01 13.19
C THR A 111 8.26 -20.29 12.83
N THR A 112 9.16 -19.41 13.25
CA THR A 112 10.57 -19.74 13.36
C THR A 112 10.62 -20.90 14.36
N GLU A 113 10.42 -22.12 13.89
CA GLU A 113 11.00 -23.27 14.57
C GLU A 113 12.49 -23.08 14.41
N VAL A 114 13.07 -22.33 15.35
CA VAL A 114 14.48 -22.36 15.65
C VAL A 114 14.73 -23.81 16.05
N SER A 115 15.07 -24.63 15.05
CA SER A 115 15.61 -25.96 15.27
C SER A 115 16.88 -25.77 16.09
N GLN A 116 16.90 -26.45 17.24
CA GLN A 116 18.02 -26.56 18.16
C GLN A 116 19.29 -27.04 17.46
#